data_AF-A0A6N2KEK8-F1
#
_entry.id   AF-A0A6N2KEK8-F1
#
_cell.length_a   1.000
_cell.length_b   1.000
_cell.length_c   1.000
_cell.angle_alpha   90.00
_cell.angle_beta   90.00
_cell.angle_gamma   90.00
#
_symmetry.space_group_name_H-M   'P 1'
#
loop_
_entity.id
_entity.type
_entity.pdbx_description
1 polymer ?
#
loop_
_entity_poly.entity_id
_entity_poly.type
_entity_poly.pdbx_seq_one_letter_code
_entity_poly.pdbx_strand_id
1 'polypeptide(L)'
;MAREERSGNGCGGSSSSSTILQFVPFCSLVDEGFWQRLSYLKLNKHGIGDSPIPITGFYAPCSHSRVSNHLTLLAESLPTDENGQSSMPAIVVTGTDALDKRSLLKEEANKLFHLDRSNS
;
A
#
# COMPACT_ATOMS: atom_id res chain seq x y z
N MET A 1 -61.76 -37.18 3.17
CA MET A 1 -60.52 -37.97 2.97
C MET A 1 -60.28 -37.96 1.46
N ALA A 2 -59.18 -37.50 0.86
CA ALA A 2 -57.85 -37.12 1.31
C ALA A 2 -57.32 -35.96 0.43
N ARG A 3 -56.32 -35.21 0.95
CA ARG A 3 -55.51 -34.23 0.22
C ARG A 3 -54.50 -34.98 -0.67
N GLU A 4 -54.25 -34.48 -1.88
CA GLU A 4 -53.05 -34.81 -2.65
C GLU A 4 -52.34 -33.51 -3.03
N GLU A 5 -51.13 -33.36 -2.50
CA GLU A 5 -50.22 -32.23 -2.69
C GLU A 5 -49.51 -32.40 -4.05
N ARG A 6 -49.75 -31.50 -5.02
CA ARG A 6 -48.96 -31.48 -6.25
C ARG A 6 -47.80 -30.50 -6.10
N SER A 7 -46.64 -31.09 -5.83
CA SER A 7 -45.30 -30.50 -5.81
C SER A 7 -45.12 -29.40 -6.87
N GLY A 8 -44.96 -28.16 -6.40
CA GLY A 8 -44.56 -27.03 -7.22
C GLY A 8 -43.13 -27.26 -7.74
N ASN A 9 -42.99 -27.44 -9.05
CA ASN A 9 -41.69 -27.42 -9.72
C ASN A 9 -41.17 -25.99 -9.70
N GLY A 10 -40.41 -25.64 -8.66
CA GLY A 10 -39.58 -24.45 -8.63
C GLY A 10 -38.39 -24.65 -9.56
N CYS A 11 -38.47 -24.18 -10.80
CA CYS A 11 -37.30 -24.00 -11.64
C CYS A 11 -36.54 -22.78 -11.10
N GLY A 12 -35.68 -23.00 -10.11
CA GLY A 12 -34.78 -21.99 -9.59
C GLY A 12 -33.93 -21.43 -10.72
N GLY A 13 -34.10 -20.13 -11.00
CA GLY A 13 -33.19 -19.41 -11.87
C GLY A 13 -31.77 -19.62 -11.35
N SER A 14 -30.90 -20.13 -12.20
CA SER A 14 -29.46 -20.15 -11.96
C SER A 14 -29.02 -18.69 -11.82
N SER A 15 -29.03 -18.17 -10.59
CA SER A 15 -28.40 -16.91 -10.26
C SER A 15 -26.92 -17.12 -10.54
N SER A 16 -26.45 -16.66 -11.69
CA SER A 16 -25.03 -16.47 -11.96
C SER A 16 -24.53 -15.50 -10.90
N SER A 17 -24.09 -16.04 -9.76
CA SER A 17 -23.53 -15.26 -8.67
C SER A 17 -22.32 -14.55 -9.24
N SER A 18 -22.45 -13.25 -9.49
CA SER A 18 -21.33 -12.43 -9.94
C SER A 18 -20.31 -12.40 -8.81
N THR A 19 -19.24 -13.19 -8.94
CA THR A 19 -18.16 -13.21 -7.96
C THR A 19 -17.35 -11.93 -8.12
N ILE A 20 -17.27 -11.13 -7.06
CA ILE A 20 -16.47 -9.91 -7.02
C ILE A 20 -15.02 -10.29 -6.70
N LEU A 21 -14.09 -9.82 -7.51
CA LEU A 21 -12.67 -9.98 -7.24
C LEU A 21 -12.27 -9.11 -6.04
N GLN A 22 -11.67 -9.73 -5.02
CA GLN A 22 -11.22 -9.06 -3.81
C GLN A 22 -9.69 -9.15 -3.70
N PHE A 23 -9.08 -8.09 -3.19
CA PHE A 23 -7.64 -8.02 -2.93
C PHE A 23 -7.37 -8.19 -1.44
N VAL A 24 -6.28 -8.86 -1.11
CA VAL A 24 -5.82 -9.00 0.29
C VAL A 24 -5.11 -7.71 0.69
N PRO A 25 -5.34 -7.20 1.92
CA PRO A 25 -4.61 -6.04 2.43
C PRO A 25 -3.09 -6.25 2.40
N PHE A 26 -2.37 -5.18 2.10
CA PHE A 26 -0.92 -5.16 2.13
C PHE A 26 -0.40 -4.77 3.52
N CYS A 27 0.66 -5.41 4.01
CA CYS A 27 1.20 -5.19 5.35
C CYS A 27 2.62 -4.60 5.26
N SER A 28 2.89 -3.57 6.07
CA SER A 28 4.24 -3.03 6.24
C SER A 28 4.94 -3.66 7.45
N LEU A 29 6.28 -3.71 7.39
CA LEU A 29 7.17 -4.07 8.50
C LEU A 29 8.31 -3.06 8.52
N VAL A 30 8.65 -2.53 9.69
CA VAL A 30 9.69 -1.51 9.82
C VAL A 30 10.74 -2.02 10.79
N ASP A 31 11.99 -2.09 10.33
CA ASP A 31 13.12 -2.48 11.15
C ASP A 31 13.53 -1.39 12.15
N GLU A 32 14.20 -1.79 13.24
CA GLU A 32 14.68 -0.84 14.24
C GLU A 32 15.67 0.18 13.65
N GLY A 33 16.59 -0.27 12.79
CA GLY A 33 17.60 0.57 12.16
C GLY A 33 17.00 1.68 11.30
N PHE A 34 15.80 1.46 10.74
CA PHE A 34 15.06 2.51 10.03
C PHE A 34 14.75 3.70 10.95
N TRP A 35 14.22 3.45 12.15
CA TRP A 35 13.87 4.53 13.10
C TRP A 35 15.11 5.29 13.58
N GLN A 36 16.22 4.58 13.81
CA GLN A 36 17.49 5.19 14.19
C GLN A 36 18.01 6.12 13.10
N ARG A 37 18.04 5.65 11.85
CA ARG A 37 18.51 6.43 10.70
C ARG A 37 17.58 7.59 10.36
N LEU A 38 16.26 7.41 10.46
CA LEU A 38 15.27 8.48 10.30
C LEU A 38 15.47 9.59 11.33
N SER A 39 15.71 9.21 12.59
CA SER A 39 15.97 10.16 13.68
C SER A 39 17.25 10.96 13.44
N TYR A 40 18.34 10.29 13.03
CA TYR A 40 19.57 10.95 12.63
C TYR A 40 19.35 11.95 11.48
N LEU A 41 18.62 11.53 10.43
CA LEU A 41 18.38 12.36 9.25
C LEU A 41 17.51 13.59 9.58
N LYS A 42 16.48 13.40 10.42
CA LYS A 42 15.58 14.47 10.86
C LYS A 42 16.32 15.51 11.70
N LEU A 43 17.13 15.07 12.66
CA LEU A 43 17.87 15.99 13.54
C LEU A 43 19.02 16.70 12.83
N ASN A 44 19.78 16.01 11.98
CA ASN A 44 21.05 16.53 11.48
C ASN A 44 20.96 17.16 10.08
N LYS A 45 20.02 16.72 9.24
CA LYS A 45 19.93 17.18 7.84
C LYS A 45 18.66 17.95 7.52
N HIS A 46 17.51 17.45 7.96
CA HIS A 46 16.22 18.02 7.55
C HIS A 46 15.71 19.08 8.53
N GLY A 47 16.22 19.13 9.77
CA GLY A 47 15.87 20.16 10.74
C GLY A 47 14.35 20.25 10.95
N ILE A 48 13.79 21.45 10.75
CA ILE A 48 12.34 21.74 10.74
C ILE A 48 11.72 21.73 9.34
N GLY A 49 12.47 21.32 8.31
CA GLY A 49 11.95 21.20 6.97
C GLY A 49 10.99 20.01 6.84
N ASP A 50 9.77 20.27 6.38
CA ASP A 50 8.76 19.25 6.08
C ASP A 50 8.88 18.70 4.64
N SER A 51 10.07 18.75 4.06
CA SER A 51 10.28 18.24 2.70
C SER A 51 10.07 16.72 2.64
N PRO A 52 9.40 16.20 1.59
CA PRO A 52 9.24 14.76 1.39
C PRO A 52 10.60 14.06 1.31
N ILE A 53 10.71 12.90 1.97
CA ILE A 53 11.92 12.08 1.95
C ILE A 53 11.65 10.89 1.02
N PRO A 54 12.48 10.66 -0.03
CA PRO A 54 12.33 9.46 -0.85
C PRO A 54 12.64 8.22 0.00
N ILE A 55 11.78 7.20 -0.03
CA ILE A 55 11.99 5.95 0.73
C ILE A 55 11.87 4.75 -0.21
N THR A 56 12.82 3.82 -0.11
CA THR A 56 12.81 2.57 -0.90
C THR A 56 12.37 1.41 -0.01
N GLY A 57 11.24 0.77 -0.32
CA GLY A 57 10.78 -0.42 0.40
C GLY A 57 11.20 -1.73 -0.27
N PHE A 58 11.46 -2.75 0.54
CA PHE A 58 11.87 -4.08 0.06
C PHE A 58 10.72 -5.07 0.20
N TYR A 59 10.38 -5.75 -0.89
CA TYR A 59 9.32 -6.76 -0.92
C TYR A 59 9.80 -7.99 -1.69
N ALA A 60 9.44 -9.18 -1.20
CA ALA A 60 9.70 -10.45 -1.87
C ALA A 60 8.39 -11.19 -2.14
N PRO A 61 8.27 -12.00 -3.21
CA PRO A 61 7.13 -12.90 -3.40
C PRO A 61 7.04 -13.95 -2.28
N CYS A 62 5.81 -14.24 -1.83
CA CYS A 62 5.58 -15.16 -0.72
C CYS A 62 5.43 -16.60 -1.25
N SER A 63 6.19 -17.53 -0.71
CA SER A 63 6.05 -18.97 -1.03
C SER A 63 4.89 -19.62 -0.27
N HIS A 64 4.14 -18.87 0.54
CA HIS A 64 3.06 -19.37 1.39
C HIS A 64 1.71 -18.78 1.00
N SER A 65 0.70 -19.62 0.75
CA SER A 65 -0.60 -19.22 0.18
C SER A 65 -1.53 -18.45 1.12
N ARG A 66 -1.21 -18.40 2.41
CA ARG A 66 -2.08 -17.84 3.48
C ARG A 66 -1.52 -16.60 4.17
N VAL A 67 -0.28 -16.23 3.91
CA VAL A 67 0.36 -15.05 4.51
C VAL A 67 0.87 -14.20 3.36
N SER A 68 0.40 -12.96 3.27
CA SER A 68 1.00 -11.99 2.35
C SER A 68 2.36 -11.60 2.89
N ASN A 69 3.36 -11.45 2.02
CA ASN A 69 4.64 -10.89 2.45
C ASN A 69 4.48 -9.45 2.92
N HIS A 70 5.46 -9.00 3.69
CA HIS A 70 5.51 -7.63 4.19
C HIS A 70 6.39 -6.78 3.28
N LEU A 71 6.04 -5.50 3.13
CA LEU A 71 6.99 -4.50 2.68
C LEU A 71 7.87 -4.12 3.86
N THR A 72 9.14 -4.51 3.79
CA THR A 72 10.11 -4.23 4.83
C THR A 72 10.82 -2.91 4.55
N LEU A 73 10.84 -2.03 5.55
CA LEU A 73 11.66 -0.83 5.57
C LEU A 73 12.88 -1.06 6.46
N LEU A 74 14.06 -0.82 5.91
CA LEU A 74 15.37 -1.01 6.55
C LEU A 74 16.10 0.33 6.69
N ALA A 75 17.25 0.37 7.36
CA ALA A 75 18.06 1.60 7.43
C ALA A 75 18.45 2.12 6.03
N GLU A 76 18.68 1.20 5.09
CA GLU A 76 19.02 1.43 3.68
C GLU A 76 17.82 1.90 2.85
N SER A 77 16.60 1.86 3.41
CA SER A 77 15.42 2.42 2.76
C SER A 77 15.48 3.94 2.69
N LEU A 78 16.26 4.59 3.56
CA LEU A 78 16.46 6.02 3.59
C LEU A 78 17.66 6.41 2.73
N PRO A 79 17.65 7.61 2.12
CA PRO A 79 18.75 8.06 1.29
C PRO A 79 20.03 8.18 2.13
N THR A 80 21.11 7.58 1.66
CA THR A 80 22.46 7.98 2.06
C THR A 80 22.69 9.39 1.52
N ASP A 81 23.57 10.15 2.15
CA ASP A 81 23.70 11.60 2.06
C ASP A 81 23.95 12.20 0.65
N GLU A 82 24.07 11.34 -0.36
CA GLU A 82 24.23 11.60 -1.78
C GLU A 82 22.87 11.72 -2.47
N ASN A 83 22.72 12.79 -3.25
CA ASN A 83 21.57 13.24 -4.04
C ASN A 83 21.07 12.23 -5.11
N GLY A 84 20.82 10.98 -4.73
CA GLY A 84 20.16 9.99 -5.57
C GLY A 84 18.70 10.39 -5.74
N GLN A 85 18.39 11.13 -6.79
CA GLN A 85 17.04 11.32 -7.30
C GLN A 85 16.50 9.96 -7.71
N SER A 86 15.99 9.22 -6.73
CA SER A 86 15.33 7.96 -6.97
C SER A 86 13.91 8.26 -7.43
N SER A 87 13.54 7.78 -8.61
CA SER A 87 12.15 7.75 -9.10
C SER A 87 11.35 6.70 -8.32
N MET A 88 11.42 6.78 -7.00
CA MET A 88 10.75 5.90 -6.06
C MET A 88 9.73 6.73 -5.28
N PRO A 89 8.64 6.13 -4.80
CA PRO A 89 7.62 6.86 -4.04
C PRO A 89 8.25 7.58 -2.85
N ALA A 90 8.01 8.89 -2.75
CA ALA A 90 8.50 9.71 -1.65
C ALA A 90 7.41 9.85 -0.58
N ILE A 91 7.80 9.67 0.68
CA ILE A 91 6.88 9.75 1.82
C ILE A 91 7.23 11.01 2.62
N VAL A 92 6.20 11.81 2.94
CA VAL A 92 6.36 12.98 3.82
C VAL A 92 6.29 12.52 5.27
N VAL A 93 7.34 12.77 6.05
CA VAL A 93 7.39 12.52 7.49
C VAL A 93 7.25 13.84 8.24
N THR A 94 6.03 14.34 8.40
CA THR A 94 5.79 15.58 9.17
C THR A 94 5.74 15.33 10.68
N GLY A 95 5.94 16.39 11.47
CA GLY A 95 5.78 16.38 12.93
C GLY A 95 4.37 16.67 13.43
N THR A 96 3.36 16.79 12.55
CA THR A 96 2.01 17.24 12.89
C THR A 96 0.94 16.27 12.39
N ASP A 97 -0.11 16.10 13.18
CA ASP A 97 -1.24 15.20 12.94
C ASP A 97 -2.25 15.74 11.91
N ALA A 98 -2.08 16.99 11.45
CA ALA A 98 -3.01 17.72 10.59
C ALA A 98 -2.95 17.37 9.09
N LEU A 99 -2.30 16.28 8.69
CA LEU A 99 -2.21 15.90 7.28
C LEU A 99 -3.53 15.35 6.73
N ASP A 100 -3.98 15.87 5.59
CA ASP A 100 -5.07 15.29 4.82
C ASP A 100 -4.60 14.02 4.08
N LYS A 101 -4.69 12.89 4.78
CA LYS A 101 -4.30 11.56 4.31
C LYS A 101 -5.00 11.16 3.00
N ARG A 102 -6.24 11.63 2.77
CA ARG A 102 -7.01 11.27 1.57
C ARG A 102 -6.48 11.98 0.33
N SER A 103 -6.20 13.28 0.45
CA SER A 103 -5.64 14.06 -0.66
C SER A 103 -4.25 13.57 -1.04
N LEU A 104 -3.39 13.28 -0.06
CA LEU A 104 -2.05 12.72 -0.29
C LEU A 104 -2.10 11.36 -1.00
N LEU A 105 -2.97 10.44 -0.53
CA LEU A 105 -3.12 9.13 -1.18
C LEU A 105 -3.59 9.25 -2.63
N LYS A 106 -4.50 10.19 -2.91
CA LYS A 106 -4.99 10.44 -4.27
C LYS A 106 -3.89 11.01 -5.16
N GLU A 107 -3.05 11.89 -4.64
CA GLU A 107 -1.92 12.46 -5.38
C GLU A 107 -0.91 11.37 -5.78
N GLU A 108 -0.50 10.51 -4.84
CA GLU A 108 0.43 9.41 -5.12
C GLU A 108 -0.17 8.39 -6.12
N ALA A 109 -1.46 8.09 -6.01
CA ALA A 109 -2.15 7.23 -6.97
C ALA A 109 -2.15 7.82 -8.39
N ASN A 110 -2.32 9.14 -8.52
CA ASN A 110 -2.25 9.82 -9.82
C ASN A 110 -0.85 9.73 -10.44
N LYS A 111 0.22 9.81 -9.63
CA LYS A 111 1.61 9.66 -10.12
C LYS A 111 1.79 8.30 -10.80
N LEU A 112 1.30 7.23 -10.21
CA LEU A 112 1.33 5.88 -10.80
C LEU A 112 0.52 5.81 -12.10
N PHE A 113 -0.68 6.39 -12.14
CA PHE A 113 -1.52 6.40 -13.34
C PHE A 113 -0.84 7.11 -14.53
N HIS A 114 -0.16 8.23 -14.27
CA HIS A 114 0.57 8.96 -15.30
C HIS A 114 1.88 8.30 -15.72
N LEU A 115 2.55 7.58 -14.82
CA LEU A 115 3.75 6.80 -15.14
C LEU A 115 3.45 5.70 -16.16
N ASP A 116 2.33 5.00 -15.99
CA ASP A 116 1.89 3.93 -16.89
C ASP A 116 1.55 4.49 -18.29
N ARG A 117 0.83 5.61 -18.32
CA ARG A 117 0.46 6.29 -19.59
C ARG A 117 1.65 6.87 -20.35
N SER A 118 2.72 7.27 -19.66
CA SER A 118 3.90 7.87 -20.30
C SER A 118 4.85 6.83 -20.91
N ASN A 119 4.66 5.54 -20.64
CA ASN A 119 5.47 4.43 -21.18
C ASN A 119 4.82 3.67 -22.34
N SER A 120 3.69 4.16 -22.86
CA SER A 120 2.96 3.58 -24.00
C SER A 120 2.95 4.51 -25.21
#